data_AF-A0A918CKX9-F1
#
_entry.id   AF-A0A918CKX9-F1
#
_cell.length_a   1.000
_cell.length_b   1.000
_cell.length_c   1.000
_cell.angle_alpha   90.00
_cell.angle_beta   90.00
_cell.angle_gamma   90.00
#
_symmetry.space_group_name_H-M   'P 1'
#
loop_
_entity.id
_entity.type
_entity.pdbx_description
1 polymer ?
#
loop_
_entity_poly.entity_id
_entity_poly.type
_entity_poly.pdbx_seq_one_letter_code
_entity_poly.pdbx_strand_id
1 'polypeptide(L)' 'MRSSEARRTVESMKVTIIATNPSSGEAVVVEADGADEQTATAAAKAQIPEGWKAVSIRRV' A
#
# COMPACT_ATOMS: atom_id res chain seq x y z
N MET A 1 -39.77 -8.66 -4.61
CA MET A 1 -38.90 -7.58 -4.13
C MET A 1 -37.48 -7.85 -4.61
N ARG A 2 -37.04 -7.18 -5.67
CA ARG A 2 -35.67 -7.25 -6.18
C ARG A 2 -35.08 -5.86 -6.07
N SER A 3 -34.32 -5.61 -5.01
CA SER A 3 -33.54 -4.39 -4.71
C SER A 3 -33.03 -4.67 -3.28
N SER A 4 -31.75 -4.75 -2.95
CA SER A 4 -30.60 -4.08 -3.51
C SER A 4 -29.37 -4.87 -3.07
N GLU A 5 -28.71 -5.58 -3.98
CA GLU A 5 -27.28 -5.89 -3.79
C GLU A 5 -26.56 -4.54 -3.88
N ALA A 6 -26.50 -3.84 -2.75
CA ALA A 6 -25.53 -2.79 -2.57
C ALA A 6 -24.17 -3.49 -2.60
N ARG A 7 -23.63 -3.70 -3.80
CA ARG A 7 -22.19 -3.84 -4.00
C ARG A 7 -21.60 -2.58 -3.40
N ARG A 8 -21.29 -2.60 -2.11
CA ARG A 8 -20.29 -1.72 -1.51
C ARG A 8 -19.05 -2.02 -2.32
N THR A 9 -18.87 -1.26 -3.39
CA THR A 9 -17.57 -1.05 -3.99
C THR A 9 -16.79 -0.43 -2.85
N VAL A 10 -16.11 -1.28 -2.07
CA VAL A 10 -15.07 -0.81 -1.17
C VAL A 10 -14.08 -0.22 -2.16
N GLU A 11 -14.11 1.10 -2.34
CA GLU A 11 -13.13 1.81 -3.16
C GLU A 11 -11.79 1.46 -2.53
N SER A 12 -11.15 0.45 -3.10
CA SER A 12 -9.95 -0.13 -2.56
C SER A 12 -8.87 0.88 -2.86
N MET A 13 -8.25 1.40 -1.81
CA MET A 13 -7.20 2.40 -1.93
C MET A 13 -5.90 1.65 -2.19
N LYS A 14 -5.21 1.99 -3.28
CA LYS A 14 -3.89 1.43 -3.56
C LYS A 14 -2.80 2.40 -3.11
N VAL A 15 -1.83 1.90 -2.37
CA VAL A 15 -0.66 2.65 -1.94
C VAL A 15 0.60 1.98 -2.47
N THR A 16 1.45 2.79 -3.08
CA THR A 16 2.77 2.43 -3.58
C THR A 16 3.82 3.10 -2.70
N ILE A 17 4.70 2.33 -2.07
CA ILE A 17 5.83 2.81 -1.28
C ILE A 17 7.13 2.48 -1.99
N ILE A 18 8.01 3.46 -2.13
CA ILE A 18 9.39 3.24 -2.55
C ILE A 18 10.23 3.13 -1.29
N ALA A 19 10.88 1.98 -1.11
CA ALA A 19 11.82 1.75 -0.03
C ALA A 19 13.24 1.61 -0.58
N THR A 20 14.22 2.16 0.14
CA THR A 20 15.64 2.11 -0.25
C THR A 20 16.44 1.44 0.85
N ASN A 21 17.33 0.53 0.47
CA ASN A 21 18.30 -0.08 1.34
C ASN A 21 19.42 0.94 1.62
N PRO A 22 19.57 1.44 2.86
CA PRO A 22 20.62 2.41 3.18
C PRO A 22 22.03 1.82 3.09
N SER A 23 22.17 0.49 3.12
CA SER A 23 23.47 -0.19 3.08
C SER A 23 23.98 -0.44 1.66
N SER A 24 23.10 -0.75 0.70
CA SER A 24 23.47 -1.03 -0.70
C SER A 24 23.07 0.07 -1.69
N GLY A 25 22.17 0.97 -1.32
CA GLY A 25 21.60 1.98 -2.22
C GLY A 25 20.51 1.44 -3.16
N GLU A 26 20.17 0.16 -3.06
CA GLU A 26 19.11 -0.46 -3.85
C GLU A 26 17.74 0.07 -3.46
N ALA A 27 16.81 0.13 -4.41
CA ALA A 27 15.43 0.53 -4.17
C ALA A 27 14.45 -0.53 -4.63
N VAL A 28 13.37 -0.71 -3.87
CA VAL A 28 12.24 -1.58 -4.20
C VAL A 28 10.95 -0.78 -4.15
N VAL A 29 10.03 -1.15 -5.03
CA VAL A 29 8.68 -0.61 -5.06
C VAL A 29 7.78 -1.65 -4.44
N VAL A 30 7.04 -1.24 -3.42
CA VAL A 30 6.12 -2.08 -2.68
C VAL A 30 4.72 -1.52 -2.88
N GLU A 31 3.77 -2.37 -3.25
CA GLU A 31 2.40 -1.98 -3.48
C GLU A 31 1.47 -2.77 -2.58
N ALA A 32 0.46 -2.11 -2.04
CA ALA A 32 -0.60 -2.77 -1.29
C ALA A 32 -1.94 -2.06 -1.48
N ASP A 33 -2.98 -2.88 -1.48
CA ASP A 33 -4.36 -2.46 -1.51
C ASP A 33 -4.94 -2.54 -0.09
N GLY A 34 -5.83 -1.60 0.24
CA GLY A 34 -6.51 -1.56 1.52
C GLY A 34 -7.90 -0.94 1.41
N ALA A 35 -8.72 -1.12 2.45
CA ALA A 35 -10.04 -0.49 2.52
C ALA A 35 -9.97 1.04 2.65
N ASP A 36 -8.81 1.56 3.05
CA ASP A 36 -8.52 2.97 3.29
C ASP A 36 -6.99 3.21 3.23
N GLU A 37 -6.58 4.48 3.22
CA GLU A 37 -5.17 4.88 3.11
C GLU A 37 -4.30 4.33 4.25
N GLN A 38 -4.82 4.26 5.48
CA GLN A 38 -4.07 3.78 6.63
C GLN A 38 -3.85 2.27 6.53
N THR A 39 -4.89 1.51 6.17
CA THR A 39 -4.82 0.06 5.96
C THR A 39 -3.88 -0.30 4.81
N ALA A 40 -3.99 0.40 3.67
CA ALA A 40 -3.12 0.19 2.52
C ALA A 40 -1.65 0.55 2.84
N THR A 41 -1.42 1.66 3.53
CA THR A 41 -0.07 2.07 3.95
C THR A 41 0.53 1.08 4.94
N ALA A 42 -0.25 0.57 5.89
CA ALA A 42 0.23 -0.43 6.85
C ALA A 42 0.60 -1.74 6.15
N ALA A 43 -0.23 -2.22 5.22
CA ALA A 43 0.04 -3.40 4.41
C ALA A 43 1.27 -3.23 3.52
N ALA A 44 1.44 -2.05 2.90
CA ALA A 44 2.64 -1.75 2.11
C ALA A 44 3.89 -1.66 3.00
N LYS A 45 3.81 -1.04 4.18
CA LYS A 45 4.94 -0.96 5.12
C LYS A 45 5.36 -2.33 5.66
N ALA A 46 4.42 -3.24 5.89
CA ALA A 46 4.70 -4.59 6.36
C ALA A 46 5.48 -5.43 5.34
N GLN A 47 5.40 -5.09 4.06
CA GLN A 47 6.15 -5.74 2.98
C GLN A 47 7.55 -5.14 2.76
N ILE A 48 7.88 -4.01 3.39
CA ILE A 48 9.21 -3.41 3.29
C ILE A 48 10.21 -4.31 4.03
N PRO A 49 11.29 -4.76 3.37
CA PRO A 49 12.28 -5.60 4.02
C PRO A 49 12.91 -4.90 5.23
N GLU A 50 13.26 -5.68 6.26
CA GLU A 50 13.84 -5.14 7.48
C GLU A 50 15.15 -4.37 7.20
N GLY A 51 15.31 -3.22 7.84
CA GLY A 51 16.48 -2.33 7.65
C GLY A 51 16.37 -1.40 6.44
N TRP A 52 15.35 -1.54 5.60
CA TRP A 52 15.10 -0.62 4.48
C TRP A 52 14.30 0.59 4.95
N LYS A 53 14.54 1.75 4.31
CA LYS A 53 13.87 3.01 4.64
C LYS A 53 12.84 3.35 3.57
N ALA A 54 11.60 3.60 3.98
CA ALA A 54 10.59 4.18 3.09
C ALA A 54 10.97 5.64 2.75
N VAL A 55 11.15 5.93 1.47
CA VAL A 55 11.56 7.26 0.97
C VAL A 55 10.42 8.01 0.28
N SER A 56 9.39 7.31 -0.19
CA SER A 56 8.23 7.95 -0.81
C SER A 56 6.99 7.06 -0.71
N ILE A 57 5.84 7.69 -0.50
CA ILE A 57 4.52 7.03 -0.45
C ILE A 57 3.63 7.74 -1.46
N ARG A 58 3.09 6.99 -2.42
CA ARG A 58 2.18 7.48 -3.45
C ARG A 58 0.87 6.71 -3.35
N ARG A 59 -0.24 7.43 -3.41
CA ARG A 59 -1.59 6.86 -3.53
C ARG A 59 -2.02 6.82 -4.99
N VAL A 60 -2.68 5.75 -5.39
CA VAL A 60 -3.12 5.49 -6.77
C VAL A 60 -4.60 5.20 -6.80
#